data_AF-A0A1Q5G7V4-F1
#
_entry.id   AF-A0A1Q5G7V4-F1
#
_cell.length_a   1.000
_cell.length_b   1.000
_cell.length_c   1.000
_cell.angle_alpha   90.00
_cell.angle_beta   90.00
_cell.angle_gamma   90.00
#
_symmetry.space_group_name_H-M   'P 1'
#
loop_
_entity.id
_entity.type
_entity.pdbx_description
1 polymer ?
#
loop_
_entity_poly.entity_id
_entity_poly.type
_entity_poly.pdbx_seq_one_letter_code
_entity_poly.pdbx_strand_id
1 'polypeptide(L)'
;MFPTGRTTLPYTTPTVIAVGPLLRELLIACTEPGLAPAERRRLLGVINDRLLRADITALQIPTARAPRLAAACRLVLQDLSQPRTLPWLAGRVGVGERQLGRLFHAEFGGTYPQWRTNARIFQAMIELSEGATVTQAAHRCGWATPSAFIDTFTRVMGRTPGSYRG
;
A
#
# COMPACT_ATOMS: atom_id res chain seq x y z
N MET A 1 -3.62 -24.87 5.10
CA MET A 1 -4.84 -24.86 4.26
C MET A 1 -5.81 -23.87 4.88
N PHE A 2 -5.92 -22.65 4.33
CA PHE A 2 -6.89 -21.67 4.80
C PHE A 2 -8.30 -22.18 4.45
N PRO A 3 -9.29 -22.08 5.35
CA PRO A 3 -10.65 -22.53 5.05
C PRO A 3 -11.22 -21.70 3.90
N THR A 4 -11.49 -22.38 2.79
CA THR A 4 -12.08 -21.83 1.57
C THR A 4 -13.56 -21.56 1.82
N GLY A 5 -13.87 -20.38 2.36
CA GLY A 5 -15.25 -20.01 2.59
C GLY A 5 -15.38 -18.72 3.37
N ARG A 6 -15.79 -17.65 2.66
CA ARG A 6 -16.27 -16.37 3.21
C ARG A 6 -15.18 -15.38 3.63
N THR A 7 -14.23 -15.08 2.75
CA THR A 7 -13.75 -13.69 2.66
C THR A 7 -14.10 -13.16 1.28
N THR A 8 -14.66 -11.96 1.21
CA THR A 8 -14.94 -11.22 -0.04
C THR A 8 -13.70 -10.52 -0.58
N LEU A 9 -12.51 -10.99 -0.20
CA LEU A 9 -11.28 -10.52 -0.81
C LEU A 9 -11.16 -11.20 -2.17
N PRO A 10 -10.92 -10.46 -3.27
CA PRO A 10 -10.57 -11.08 -4.53
C PRO A 10 -9.27 -11.88 -4.35
N TYR A 11 -9.40 -13.19 -4.15
CA TYR A 11 -8.27 -14.10 -3.89
C TYR A 11 -7.45 -14.42 -5.14
N THR A 12 -7.87 -13.90 -6.29
CA THR A 12 -7.22 -14.10 -7.58
C THR A 12 -6.25 -12.98 -7.94
N THR A 13 -6.24 -11.87 -7.20
CA THR A 13 -5.29 -10.77 -7.41
C THR A 13 -4.79 -10.23 -6.06
N PRO A 14 -3.49 -9.96 -5.91
CA PRO A 14 -2.95 -9.38 -4.69
C PRO A 14 -3.60 -8.01 -4.45
N THR A 15 -4.39 -7.95 -3.38
CA THR A 15 -5.23 -6.80 -3.03
C THR A 15 -4.67 -6.09 -1.81
N VAL A 16 -4.54 -4.78 -1.93
CA VAL A 16 -4.01 -3.89 -0.89
C VAL A 16 -5.18 -3.25 -0.17
N ILE A 17 -5.20 -3.42 1.14
CA ILE A 17 -6.32 -3.03 1.99
C ILE A 17 -5.80 -2.00 2.98
N ALA A 18 -6.45 -0.85 3.05
CA ALA A 18 -6.21 0.10 4.13
C ALA A 18 -6.71 -0.51 5.45
N VAL A 19 -5.78 -0.91 6.31
CA VAL A 19 -6.12 -1.53 7.60
C VAL A 19 -6.14 -0.47 8.70
N GLY A 20 -7.21 -0.44 9.50
CA GLY A 20 -7.26 0.39 10.71
C GLY A 20 -6.30 -0.13 11.79
N PRO A 21 -6.00 0.67 12.84
CA PRO A 21 -4.99 0.34 13.85
C PRO A 21 -5.17 -1.05 14.48
N LEU A 22 -6.40 -1.43 14.81
CA LEU A 22 -6.71 -2.75 15.38
C LEU A 22 -6.34 -3.90 14.44
N LEU A 23 -6.68 -3.77 13.15
CA LEU A 23 -6.42 -4.83 12.17
C LEU A 23 -4.93 -4.98 11.89
N ARG A 24 -4.18 -3.87 11.92
CA ARG A 24 -2.71 -3.87 11.86
C ARG A 24 -2.10 -4.70 13.01
N GLU A 25 -2.49 -4.41 14.24
CA GLU A 25 -1.92 -5.12 15.41
C GLU A 25 -2.28 -6.62 15.40
N LEU A 26 -3.49 -6.98 14.97
CA LEU A 26 -3.89 -8.38 14.83
C LEU A 26 -3.08 -9.13 13.77
N LEU A 27 -2.73 -8.47 12.66
CA LEU A 27 -1.86 -9.03 11.63
C LEU A 27 -0.44 -9.24 12.16
N ILE A 28 0.09 -8.29 12.94
CA ILE A 28 1.41 -8.41 13.57
C ILE A 28 1.42 -9.56 14.59
N ALA A 29 0.42 -9.65 15.46
CA ALA A 29 0.29 -10.73 16.42
C ALA A 29 0.28 -12.12 15.75
N CYS A 30 -0.32 -12.24 14.56
CA CYS A 30 -0.31 -13.50 13.78
C CYS A 30 1.08 -13.90 13.27
N THR A 31 2.04 -12.99 13.24
CA THR A 31 3.44 -13.26 12.82
C THR A 31 4.35 -13.60 14.00
N GLU A 32 3.85 -13.52 15.24
CA GLU A 32 4.66 -13.79 16.42
C GLU A 32 5.06 -15.28 16.52
N PRO A 33 6.33 -15.56 16.85
CA PRO A 33 6.81 -16.91 17.05
C PRO A 33 6.20 -17.51 18.33
N GLY A 34 5.79 -18.78 18.26
CA GLY A 34 5.22 -19.49 19.41
C GLY A 34 3.71 -19.32 19.61
N LEU A 35 3.02 -18.60 18.72
CA LEU A 35 1.57 -18.41 18.79
C LEU A 35 0.82 -19.75 18.71
N ALA A 36 0.06 -20.07 19.77
CA ALA A 36 -0.66 -21.32 19.87
C ALA A 36 -1.70 -21.48 18.73
N PRO A 37 -1.91 -22.68 18.15
CA PRO A 37 -2.84 -22.87 17.03
C PRO A 37 -4.28 -22.42 17.33
N ALA A 38 -4.74 -22.58 18.58
CA ALA A 38 -6.07 -22.14 19.00
C ALA A 38 -6.19 -20.61 19.05
N GLU A 39 -5.14 -19.92 19.49
CA GLU A 39 -5.08 -18.47 19.52
C GLU A 39 -4.98 -17.88 18.12
N ARG A 40 -4.12 -18.45 17.27
CA ARG A 40 -4.04 -18.13 15.85
C ARG A 40 -5.40 -18.23 15.15
N ARG A 41 -6.18 -19.29 15.41
CA ARG A 41 -7.54 -19.43 14.86
C ARG A 41 -8.48 -18.33 15.32
N ARG A 42 -8.44 -17.93 16.60
CA ARG A 42 -9.27 -16.84 17.13
C ARG A 42 -8.89 -15.50 16.49
N LEU A 43 -7.59 -15.19 16.39
CA LEU A 43 -7.11 -13.97 15.76
C LEU A 43 -7.49 -13.89 14.27
N LEU A 44 -7.33 -15.00 13.53
CA LEU A 44 -7.79 -15.08 12.14
C LEU A 44 -9.31 -14.90 11.99
N GLY A 45 -10.10 -15.40 12.95
CA GLY A 45 -11.54 -15.15 12.98
C GLY A 45 -11.87 -13.66 13.12
N VAL A 46 -11.23 -12.96 14.06
CA VAL A 46 -11.43 -11.52 14.25
C VAL A 46 -10.95 -10.73 13.03
N ILE A 47 -9.82 -11.10 12.43
CA ILE A 47 -9.34 -10.50 11.17
C ILE A 47 -10.39 -10.66 10.07
N ASN A 48 -10.95 -11.87 9.90
CA ASN A 48 -11.96 -12.14 8.88
C ASN A 48 -13.23 -11.32 9.12
N ASP A 49 -13.72 -11.25 10.36
CA ASP A 49 -14.90 -10.45 10.72
C ASP A 49 -14.67 -8.96 10.46
N ARG A 50 -13.46 -8.46 10.74
CA ARG A 50 -13.10 -7.05 10.48
C ARG A 50 -12.97 -6.77 8.99
N LEU A 51 -12.45 -7.70 8.21
CA LEU A 51 -12.37 -7.60 6.75
C LEU A 51 -13.76 -7.63 6.13
N LEU A 52 -14.63 -8.56 6.54
CA LEU A 52 -16.02 -8.67 6.03
C LEU A 52 -16.88 -7.45 6.35
N ARG A 53 -16.57 -6.72 7.43
CA ARG A 53 -17.29 -5.50 7.86
C ARG A 53 -16.66 -4.22 7.36
N ALA A 54 -15.41 -4.28 6.92
CA ALA A 54 -14.84 -3.18 6.16
C ALA A 54 -15.53 -3.18 4.80
N ASP A 55 -15.98 -2.03 4.32
CA ASP A 55 -16.22 -1.87 2.89
C ASP A 55 -14.87 -2.08 2.21
N ILE A 56 -14.59 -3.32 1.79
CA ILE A 56 -13.42 -3.69 1.02
C ILE A 56 -13.64 -3.10 -0.38
N THR A 57 -13.44 -1.80 -0.48
CA THR A 57 -13.31 -1.13 -1.76
C THR A 57 -11.95 -1.53 -2.32
N ALA A 58 -11.97 -2.31 -3.41
CA ALA A 58 -10.79 -2.68 -4.16
C ALA A 58 -9.88 -1.47 -4.37
N LEU A 59 -8.64 -1.59 -3.88
CA LEU A 59 -7.50 -0.74 -4.20
C LEU A 59 -7.81 0.76 -4.40
N GLN A 60 -8.42 1.41 -3.42
CA GLN A 60 -8.35 2.86 -3.35
C GLN A 60 -7.16 3.18 -2.44
N ILE A 61 -6.14 3.86 -2.99
CA ILE A 61 -5.11 4.49 -2.17
C ILE A 61 -5.86 5.29 -1.10
N PRO A 62 -5.64 5.04 0.20
CA PRO A 62 -6.52 5.53 1.24
C PRO A 62 -6.76 7.02 1.05
N THR A 63 -8.00 7.37 0.71
CA THR A 63 -8.41 8.76 0.58
C THR A 63 -8.25 9.38 1.95
N ALA A 64 -7.24 10.24 2.07
CA ALA A 64 -6.94 10.89 3.33
C ALA A 64 -8.19 11.58 3.88
N ARG A 65 -8.39 11.48 5.18
CA ARG A 65 -9.55 12.07 5.87
C ARG A 65 -9.41 13.60 5.90
N ALA A 66 -8.20 14.12 6.06
CA ALA A 66 -7.95 15.54 5.94
C ALA A 66 -8.05 16.00 4.48
N PRO A 67 -8.94 16.96 4.13
CA PRO A 67 -9.14 17.40 2.74
C PRO A 67 -7.85 17.86 2.04
N ARG A 68 -6.94 18.49 2.80
CA ARG A 68 -5.66 19.00 2.29
C ARG A 68 -4.67 17.87 1.99
N LEU A 69 -4.62 16.83 2.83
CA LEU A 69 -3.81 15.64 2.57
C LEU A 69 -4.39 14.87 1.37
N ALA A 70 -5.72 14.80 1.25
CA ALA A 70 -6.37 14.14 0.10
C ALA A 70 -6.04 14.85 -1.21
N ALA A 71 -6.05 16.19 -1.21
CA ALA A 71 -5.63 16.99 -2.35
C ALA A 71 -4.15 16.75 -2.69
N ALA A 72 -3.27 16.68 -1.69
CA ALA A 72 -1.84 16.41 -1.90
C ALA A 72 -1.60 15.01 -2.49
N CYS A 73 -2.28 13.99 -1.94
CA CYS A 73 -2.24 12.63 -2.48
C CYS A 73 -2.73 12.60 -3.93
N ARG A 74 -3.88 13.23 -4.22
CA ARG A 74 -4.44 13.28 -5.58
C ARG A 74 -3.48 13.90 -6.58
N LEU A 75 -2.79 14.98 -6.20
CA LEU A 75 -1.75 15.56 -7.04
C LEU A 75 -0.71 14.50 -7.38
N VAL A 76 -0.13 13.82 -6.39
CA VAL A 76 0.92 12.81 -6.63
C VAL A 76 0.41 11.64 -7.49
N LEU A 77 -0.84 11.22 -7.30
CA LEU A 77 -1.42 10.09 -8.04
C LEU A 77 -1.79 10.41 -9.48
N GLN A 78 -1.94 11.68 -9.85
CA GLN A 78 -2.14 12.07 -11.26
C GLN A 78 -0.95 11.66 -12.13
N ASP A 79 0.26 11.69 -11.58
CA ASP A 79 1.47 11.26 -12.28
C ASP A 79 2.55 10.89 -11.26
N LEU A 80 2.69 9.59 -11.03
CA LEU A 80 3.69 9.00 -10.13
C LEU A 80 5.11 9.05 -10.72
N SER A 81 5.22 9.20 -12.04
CA SER A 81 6.52 9.30 -12.72
C SER A 81 7.22 10.62 -12.36
N GLN A 82 6.43 11.68 -12.14
CA GLN A 82 6.93 13.00 -11.79
C GLN A 82 7.35 13.08 -10.31
N PRO A 83 8.59 13.47 -10.01
CA PRO A 83 9.02 13.73 -8.64
C PRO A 83 8.36 15.01 -8.13
N ARG A 84 7.52 14.89 -7.10
CA ARG A 84 6.92 16.02 -6.39
C ARG A 84 7.47 16.08 -4.98
N THR A 85 8.02 17.22 -4.57
CA THR A 85 8.60 17.38 -3.23
C THR A 85 7.52 17.71 -2.20
N LEU A 86 7.79 17.44 -0.91
CA LEU A 86 6.90 17.81 0.18
C LEU A 86 6.68 19.34 0.27
N PRO A 87 7.71 20.21 0.14
CA PRO A 87 7.56 21.66 -0.03
C PRO A 87 6.57 22.06 -1.13
N TRP A 88 6.72 21.47 -2.32
CA TRP A 88 5.89 21.78 -3.46
C TRP A 88 4.42 21.41 -3.19
N LEU A 89 4.18 20.22 -2.61
CA LEU A 89 2.83 19.78 -2.26
C LEU A 89 2.20 20.69 -1.19
N ALA A 90 2.97 21.05 -0.17
CA ALA A 90 2.53 21.91 0.92
C ALA A 90 2.06 23.28 0.39
N GLY A 91 2.85 23.90 -0.50
CA GLY A 91 2.47 25.13 -1.19
C GLY A 91 1.21 24.97 -2.04
N ARG A 92 1.06 23.86 -2.77
CA ARG A 92 -0.09 23.62 -3.64
C ARG A 92 -1.41 23.37 -2.89
N VAL A 93 -1.36 22.87 -1.65
CA VAL A 93 -2.56 22.59 -0.84
C VAL A 93 -2.77 23.58 0.30
N GLY A 94 -1.96 24.63 0.38
CA GLY A 94 -2.11 25.72 1.35
C GLY A 94 -1.83 25.33 2.80
N VAL A 95 -0.77 24.55 3.03
CA VAL A 95 -0.30 24.18 4.39
C VAL A 95 1.21 24.37 4.52
N GLY A 96 1.71 24.42 5.76
CA GLY A 96 3.15 24.33 6.00
C GLY A 96 3.67 22.90 5.82
N GLU A 97 4.94 22.76 5.43
CA GLU A 97 5.60 21.45 5.24
C GLU A 97 5.52 20.56 6.48
N ARG A 98 5.78 21.14 7.66
CA ARG A 98 5.70 20.44 8.94
C ARG A 98 4.30 19.90 9.20
N GLN A 99 3.27 20.67 8.87
CA GLN A 99 1.88 20.24 9.01
C GLN A 99 1.57 19.10 8.04
N LEU A 100 1.97 19.22 6.77
CA LEU A 100 1.73 18.18 5.78
C LEU A 100 2.45 16.88 6.14
N GLY A 101 3.72 16.96 6.54
CA GLY A 101 4.48 15.80 7.01
C GLY A 101 3.83 15.11 8.22
N ARG A 102 3.33 15.89 9.18
CA ARG A 102 2.55 15.35 10.32
C ARG A 102 1.26 14.66 9.87
N LEU A 103 0.56 15.19 8.87
CA LEU A 103 -0.64 14.53 8.33
C LEU A 103 -0.30 13.19 7.68
N PHE A 104 0.79 13.11 6.89
CA PHE A 104 1.26 11.83 6.34
C PHE A 104 1.56 10.80 7.43
N HIS A 105 2.27 11.21 8.51
CA HIS A 105 2.52 10.32 9.65
C HIS A 105 1.24 9.90 10.37
N ALA A 106 0.37 10.86 10.69
CA ALA A 106 -0.83 10.59 11.48
C ALA A 106 -1.83 9.69 10.75
N GLU A 107 -1.99 9.85 9.43
CA GLU A 107 -2.98 9.09 8.66
C GLU A 107 -2.42 7.81 8.02
N PHE A 108 -1.17 7.83 7.57
CA PHE A 108 -0.57 6.69 6.84
C PHE A 108 0.53 5.96 7.63
N GLY A 109 0.86 6.41 8.84
CA GLY A 109 1.87 5.79 9.68
C GLY A 109 3.29 5.87 9.12
N GLY A 110 3.54 6.76 8.14
CA GLY A 110 4.80 6.81 7.40
C GLY A 110 5.09 8.20 6.82
N THR A 111 6.33 8.40 6.38
CA THR A 111 6.73 9.67 5.75
C THR A 111 6.16 9.78 4.33
N TYR A 112 6.09 10.99 3.79
CA TYR A 112 5.68 11.21 2.39
C TYR A 112 6.51 10.39 1.38
N PRO A 113 7.86 10.37 1.43
CA PRO A 113 8.66 9.54 0.53
C PRO A 113 8.31 8.04 0.62
N GLN A 114 8.00 7.55 1.83
CA GLN A 114 7.60 6.16 2.04
C GLN A 114 6.21 5.88 1.45
N TRP A 115 5.25 6.77 1.69
CA TRP A 115 3.92 6.68 1.07
C TRP A 115 4.00 6.71 -0.47
N ARG A 116 4.79 7.63 -1.04
CA ARG A 116 4.97 7.72 -2.50
C ARG A 116 5.64 6.47 -3.05
N THR A 117 6.63 5.91 -2.35
CA THR A 117 7.26 4.65 -2.73
C THR A 117 6.25 3.51 -2.79
N ASN A 118 5.39 3.38 -1.78
CA ASN A 118 4.34 2.36 -1.77
C ASN A 118 3.34 2.56 -2.92
N ALA A 119 2.89 3.80 -3.16
CA ALA A 119 2.01 4.12 -4.29
C ALA A 119 2.61 3.71 -5.64
N ARG A 120 3.91 3.93 -5.84
CA ARG A 120 4.64 3.51 -7.05
C ARG A 120 4.76 1.99 -7.19
N ILE A 121 4.95 1.27 -6.08
CA ILE A 121 4.95 -0.19 -6.11
C ILE A 121 3.56 -0.72 -6.46
N PHE A 122 2.50 -0.12 -5.93
CA PHE A 122 1.13 -0.51 -6.27
C PHE A 122 0.81 -0.26 -7.75
N GLN A 123 1.19 0.89 -8.29
CA GLN A 123 1.05 1.12 -9.73
C GLN A 123 1.85 0.10 -10.55
N ALA A 124 3.07 -0.22 -10.14
CA ALA A 124 3.88 -1.21 -10.84
C ALA A 124 3.26 -2.62 -10.82
N MET A 125 2.58 -2.99 -9.72
CA MET A 125 1.84 -4.26 -9.65
C MET A 125 0.72 -4.32 -10.68
N ILE A 126 -0.01 -3.21 -10.87
CA ILE A 126 -1.06 -3.09 -11.88
C ILE A 126 -0.46 -3.25 -13.27
N GLU A 127 0.57 -2.47 -13.61
CA GLU A 127 1.27 -2.54 -14.90
C GLU A 127 1.78 -3.95 -15.22
N LEU A 128 2.39 -4.63 -14.24
CA LEU A 128 2.89 -6.00 -14.41
C LEU A 128 1.75 -7.00 -14.62
N SER A 129 0.62 -6.83 -13.91
CA SER A 129 -0.57 -7.69 -14.09
C SER A 129 -1.25 -7.47 -15.44
N GLU A 130 -1.11 -6.28 -16.02
CA GLU A 130 -1.58 -5.94 -17.37
C GLU A 130 -0.57 -6.36 -18.48
N GLY A 131 0.51 -7.05 -18.10
CA GLY A 131 1.45 -7.68 -19.03
C GLY A 131 2.71 -6.87 -19.33
N ALA A 132 2.86 -5.67 -18.76
CA ALA A 132 4.05 -4.85 -18.94
C ALA A 132 5.32 -5.61 -18.55
N THR A 133 6.44 -5.29 -19.22
CA THR A 133 7.74 -5.81 -18.81
C THR A 133 8.20 -5.13 -17.52
N VAL A 134 9.11 -5.78 -16.78
CA VAL A 134 9.73 -5.22 -15.56
C VAL A 134 10.30 -3.82 -15.82
N THR A 135 10.97 -3.64 -16.96
CA THR A 135 11.55 -2.36 -17.39
C THR A 135 10.48 -1.32 -17.68
N GLN A 136 9.40 -1.68 -18.39
CA GLN A 136 8.29 -0.76 -18.67
C GLN A 136 7.61 -0.30 -17.38
N ALA A 137 7.30 -1.23 -16.47
CA ALA A 137 6.69 -0.91 -15.18
C ALA A 137 7.60 0.02 -14.34
N ALA A 138 8.91 -0.22 -14.33
CA ALA A 138 9.87 0.64 -13.66
C ALA A 138 9.83 2.09 -14.19
N HIS A 139 9.88 2.27 -15.51
CA HIS A 139 9.88 3.59 -16.12
C HIS A 139 8.55 4.33 -15.95
N ARG A 140 7.41 3.65 -16.18
CA ARG A 140 6.08 4.25 -16.01
C ARG A 140 5.82 4.69 -14.57
N CYS A 141 6.38 3.96 -13.61
CA CYS A 141 6.31 4.32 -12.19
C CYS A 141 7.42 5.28 -11.75
N GLY A 142 8.20 5.88 -12.66
CA GLY A 142 9.19 6.92 -12.38
C GLY A 142 10.49 6.46 -11.73
N TRP A 143 10.85 5.18 -11.85
CA TRP A 143 12.10 4.66 -11.25
C TRP A 143 13.29 5.11 -12.08
N ALA A 144 14.32 5.62 -11.40
CA ALA A 144 15.53 6.09 -12.08
C ALA A 144 16.27 4.94 -12.77
N THR A 145 16.27 3.76 -12.17
CA THR A 145 16.86 2.55 -12.73
C THR A 145 15.98 1.32 -12.47
N PRO A 146 15.99 0.31 -13.36
CA PRO A 146 15.32 -0.96 -13.12
C PRO A 146 15.80 -1.69 -11.86
N SER A 147 17.10 -1.59 -11.52
CA SER A 147 17.64 -2.23 -10.31
C SER A 147 17.04 -1.64 -9.04
N ALA A 148 16.96 -0.31 -8.92
CA ALA A 148 16.33 0.33 -7.75
C ALA A 148 14.84 -0.03 -7.61
N PHE A 149 14.17 -0.23 -8.73
CA PHE A 149 12.80 -0.76 -8.75
C PHE A 149 12.74 -2.20 -8.24
N ILE A 150 13.55 -3.11 -8.79
CA ILE A 150 13.56 -4.53 -8.40
C ILE A 150 13.85 -4.68 -6.91
N ASP A 151 14.85 -3.96 -6.39
CA ASP A 151 15.22 -4.02 -4.97
C ASP A 151 14.07 -3.55 -4.08
N THR A 152 13.45 -2.43 -4.43
CA THR A 152 12.34 -1.87 -3.63
C THR A 152 11.08 -2.72 -3.73
N PHE A 153 10.75 -3.21 -4.93
CA PHE A 153 9.62 -4.10 -5.15
C PHE A 153 9.79 -5.39 -4.36
N THR A 154 10.96 -6.02 -4.42
CA THR A 154 11.24 -7.27 -3.71
C THR A 154 11.16 -7.09 -2.20
N ARG A 155 11.68 -5.98 -1.68
CA ARG A 155 11.58 -5.63 -0.25
C ARG A 155 10.13 -5.44 0.21
N VAL A 156 9.27 -4.87 -0.64
CA VAL A 156 7.86 -4.62 -0.31
C VAL A 156 7.00 -5.88 -0.50
N MET A 157 7.25 -6.64 -1.56
CA MET A 157 6.39 -7.75 -1.99
C MET A 157 6.88 -9.13 -1.56
N GLY A 158 8.12 -9.25 -1.06
CA GLY A 158 8.74 -10.53 -0.71
C GLY A 158 9.12 -11.42 -1.91
N ARG A 159 8.89 -10.95 -3.14
CA ARG A 159 9.23 -11.64 -4.39
C ARG A 159 9.60 -10.65 -5.50
N THR A 160 10.36 -11.09 -6.48
CA THR A 160 10.84 -10.23 -7.58
C THR A 160 9.69 -9.85 -8.54
N PRO A 161 9.79 -8.71 -9.25
CA PRO A 161 8.81 -8.31 -10.28
C PRO A 161 8.62 -9.36 -11.37
N GLY A 162 9.71 -10.04 -11.77
CA GLY A 162 9.66 -11.09 -12.79
C GLY A 162 8.83 -12.30 -12.35
N SER A 163 9.02 -12.76 -11.11
CA SER A 163 8.21 -13.83 -10.50
C SER A 163 6.80 -13.38 -10.14
N TYR A 164 6.54 -12.08 -10.04
CA TYR A 164 5.18 -11.56 -9.85
C TYR A 164 4.37 -11.63 -11.14
N ARG A 165 5.02 -11.37 -12.29
CA ARG A 165 4.40 -11.38 -13.62
C ARG A 165 4.12 -12.78 -14.16
N GLY A 166 4.93 -13.78 -13.76
CA GLY A 166 4.89 -15.16 -14.25
C GLY A 166 4.58 -16.16 -13.16
#